data_AF-A0A1J5FXP7-F1
#
_entry.id   AF-A0A1J5FXP7-F1
#
_cell.length_a   1.000
_cell.length_b   1.000
_cell.length_c   1.000
_cell.angle_alpha   90.00
_cell.angle_beta   90.00
_cell.angle_gamma   90.00
#
_symmetry.space_group_name_H-M   'P 1'
#
loop_
_entity.id
_entity.type
_entity.pdbx_description
1 polymer ?
#
loop_
_entity_poly.entity_id
_entity_poly.type
_entity_poly.pdbx_seq_one_letter_code
_entity_poly.pdbx_strand_id
1 'polypeptide(L)'
;MKYHIRKVKTGSNNIAVQVIRYINRKRVIEKHIGSAHNQGELRIQLDNASKLITGKTKQMPLFPEEETFVSLDQFEYLGFQYTFLLTSSG
;
A
#
# COMPACT_ATOMS: atom_id res chain seq x y z
N MET A 1 -2.71 -8.97 10.29
CA MET A 1 -1.85 -8.31 9.28
C MET A 1 -2.38 -8.60 7.90
N LYS A 2 -2.85 -7.58 7.18
CA LYS A 2 -3.41 -7.73 5.84
C LYS A 2 -2.40 -7.49 4.72
N TYR A 3 -2.17 -8.50 3.90
CA TYR A 3 -1.36 -8.40 2.68
C TYR A 3 -2.24 -8.05 1.48
N HIS A 4 -1.70 -7.25 0.56
CA HIS A 4 -2.39 -6.82 -0.65
C HIS A 4 -1.53 -7.07 -1.89
N ILE A 5 -2.17 -7.40 -3.01
CA ILE A 5 -1.48 -7.52 -4.30
C ILE A 5 -1.50 -6.16 -5.00
N ARG A 6 -0.32 -5.64 -5.31
CA ARG A 6 -0.12 -4.39 -6.05
C ARG A 6 0.38 -4.70 -7.46
N LYS A 7 -0.29 -4.11 -8.46
CA LYS A 7 0.14 -4.11 -9.87
C LYS A 7 0.71 -2.75 -10.22
N VAL A 8 1.83 -2.72 -10.93
CA VAL A 8 2.53 -1.49 -11.28
C VAL A 8 3.00 -1.58 -12.73
N LYS A 9 2.66 -0.59 -13.55
CA LYS A 9 3.28 -0.47 -14.87
C LYS A 9 4.72 0.00 -14.70
N THR A 10 5.67 -0.72 -15.27
CA THR A 10 7.10 -0.36 -15.27
C THR A 10 7.40 0.55 -16.47
N GLY A 11 8.55 1.21 -16.45
CA GLY A 11 9.01 2.04 -17.59
C GLY A 11 9.21 1.25 -18.89
N SER A 12 9.36 -0.07 -18.80
CA SER A 12 9.46 -0.98 -19.94
C SER A 12 8.11 -1.52 -20.43
N ASN A 13 7.00 -0.87 -20.05
CA ASN A 13 5.62 -1.24 -20.38
C ASN A 13 5.14 -2.61 -19.85
N ASN A 14 5.90 -3.22 -18.93
CA ASN A 14 5.54 -4.48 -18.27
C ASN A 14 4.74 -4.20 -16.99
N ILE A 15 4.07 -5.22 -16.45
CA ILE A 15 3.31 -5.11 -15.21
C ILE A 15 4.07 -5.86 -14.11
N ALA A 16 4.70 -5.13 -13.19
CA ALA A 16 5.28 -5.70 -11.99
C ALA A 16 4.18 -6.04 -10.97
N VAL A 17 4.22 -7.27 -10.44
CA VAL A 17 3.33 -7.77 -9.39
C VAL A 17 4.09 -7.84 -8.07
N GLN A 18 3.54 -7.21 -7.04
CA GLN A 18 4.13 -7.11 -5.71
C GLN A 18 3.10 -7.52 -4.65
N VAL A 19 3.56 -8.15 -3.59
CA VAL A 19 2.80 -8.30 -2.35
C VAL A 19 3.29 -7.23 -1.38
N ILE A 20 2.35 -6.44 -0.88
CA ILE A 20 2.61 -5.33 0.04
C ILE A 20 1.79 -5.49 1.32
N ARG A 21 2.20 -4.78 2.36
CA ARG A 21 1.38 -4.52 3.56
C ARG A 21 1.51 -3.06 3.97
N TYR A 22 0.53 -2.58 4.72
CA TYR A 22 0.57 -1.24 5.30
C TYR A 22 0.92 -1.36 6.78
N ILE A 23 1.92 -0.60 7.23
CA ILE A 23 2.34 -0.51 8.62
C ILE A 23 2.49 0.96 8.95
N ASN A 24 1.77 1.47 9.95
CA ASN A 24 1.83 2.88 10.36
C ASN A 24 1.63 3.84 9.17
N ARG A 25 0.63 3.54 8.32
CA ARG A 25 0.32 4.26 7.06
C ARG A 25 1.44 4.25 6.02
N LYS A 26 2.55 3.53 6.25
CA LYS A 26 3.62 3.34 5.29
C LYS A 26 3.42 2.03 4.54
N ARG A 27 3.61 2.08 3.22
CA ARG A 27 3.60 0.91 2.35
C ARG A 27 4.93 0.19 2.48
N VAL A 28 4.89 -1.09 2.82
CA VAL A 28 6.06 -1.97 2.86
C VAL A 28 5.90 -3.04 1.79
N ILE A 29 6.91 -3.18 0.93
CA ILE A 29 6.96 -4.27 -0.05
C ILE A 29 7.43 -5.52 0.68
N GLU A 30 6.56 -6.51 0.76
CA GLU A 30 6.87 -7.78 1.40
C GLU A 30 7.60 -8.72 0.45
N LYS A 31 7.13 -8.78 -0.81
CA LYS A 31 7.75 -9.61 -1.85
C LYS A 31 7.46 -9.06 -3.23
N HIS A 32 8.50 -9.01 -4.07
CA HIS A 32 8.34 -8.87 -5.51
C HIS A 32 8.09 -10.25 -6.13
N ILE A 33 6.98 -10.40 -6.87
CA ILE A 33 6.57 -11.68 -7.44
C ILE A 33 7.15 -11.85 -8.85
N GLY A 34 7.21 -10.78 -9.64
CA GLY A 34 7.73 -10.79 -10.99
C GLY A 34 7.21 -9.62 -11.81
N SER A 35 7.57 -9.60 -13.10
CA SER A 35 7.02 -8.67 -14.10
C SER A 35 6.40 -9.46 -15.23
N ALA A 36 5.20 -9.08 -15.64
CA ALA A 36 4.44 -9.71 -16.71
C ALA A 36 4.45 -8.84 -17.96
N HIS A 37 4.73 -9.46 -19.10
CA HIS A 37 4.76 -8.84 -20.42
C HIS A 37 3.44 -9.01 -21.16
N ASN A 38 2.60 -9.97 -20.75
CA ASN A 38 1.31 -10.26 -21.34
C ASN A 38 0.27 -10.66 -20.27
N GLN A 39 -0.98 -10.79 -20.69
CA GLN A 39 -2.11 -11.15 -19.82
C GLN A 39 -1.96 -12.55 -19.18
N GLY A 40 -1.38 -13.51 -19.90
CA GLY A 40 -1.17 -14.87 -19.40
C GLY A 40 -0.17 -14.90 -18.24
N GLU A 41 0.99 -14.27 -18.42
CA GLU A 41 2.00 -14.10 -17.39
C GLU A 41 1.48 -13.33 -16.18
N LEU A 42 0.67 -12.30 -16.42
CA LEU A 42 0.05 -11.54 -15.34
C LEU A 42 -0.85 -12.43 -14.49
N ARG A 43 -1.65 -13.29 -15.11
CA ARG A 43 -2.53 -14.23 -14.40
C ARG A 43 -1.72 -15.21 -13.54
N ILE A 44 -0.61 -15.75 -14.08
CA ILE A 44 0.28 -16.64 -13.34
C ILE A 44 0.89 -15.93 -12.12
N GLN A 45 1.36 -14.69 -12.29
CA GLN A 45 1.95 -13.92 -11.19
C GLN A 45 0.91 -13.55 -10.13
N LEU A 46 -0.33 -13.25 -10.51
CA LEU A 46 -1.42 -12.99 -9.57
C LEU A 46 -1.79 -14.26 -8.77
N ASP A 47 -1.81 -15.43 -9.41
CA ASP A 47 -2.05 -16.71 -8.72
C ASP A 47 -0.94 -17.02 -7.71
N ASN A 48 0.33 -16.84 -8.10
CA ASN A 48 1.48 -17.00 -7.21
C ASN A 48 1.44 -16.03 -6.03
N ALA A 49 1.09 -14.76 -6.28
CA ALA A 49 0.91 -13.75 -5.23
C ALA A 49 -0.19 -14.16 -4.25
N SER A 50 -1.32 -14.66 -4.77
CA SER A 50 -2.46 -15.10 -3.97
C SER A 50 -2.08 -16.30 -3.08
N LYS A 51 -1.41 -17.30 -3.64
CA LYS A 51 -0.89 -18.46 -2.88
C LYS A 51 0.05 -18.03 -1.75
N LEU A 52 0.94 -17.08 -2.02
CA LEU A 52 1.86 -16.54 -1.01
C LEU A 52 1.11 -15.84 0.12
N ILE A 53 0.10 -15.02 -0.19
CA ILE A 53 -0.75 -14.36 0.81
C ILE A 53 -1.47 -15.42 1.64
N THR A 54 -2.17 -16.36 1.01
CA THR A 54 -2.89 -17.43 1.72
C THR A 54 -1.96 -18.25 2.61
N GLY A 55 -0.74 -18.56 2.15
CA GLY A 55 0.28 -19.25 2.95
C GLY A 55 0.73 -18.47 4.18
N LYS A 56 0.88 -17.15 4.08
CA LYS A 56 1.25 -16.28 5.20
C LYS A 56 0.10 -16.00 6.17
N THR A 57 -1.13 -15.97 5.68
CA THR A 57 -2.35 -15.68 6.47
C THR A 57 -2.89 -16.92 7.19
N LYS A 58 -2.21 -18.08 7.14
CA LYS A 58 -2.61 -19.28 7.91
C LYS A 58 -2.61 -19.10 9.44
N GLN A 59 -2.13 -17.96 9.95
CA GLN A 59 -2.43 -17.54 11.31
C GLN A 59 -3.77 -16.80 11.32
N MET A 60 -4.78 -17.39 11.98
CA MET A 60 -5.99 -16.68 12.35
C MET A 60 -5.59 -15.41 13.12
N PRO A 61 -6.04 -14.21 12.69
CA PRO A 61 -5.93 -13.03 13.52
C PRO A 61 -6.67 -13.33 14.83
N LEU A 62 -5.95 -13.37 15.96
CA LEU A 62 -6.57 -13.52 17.29
C LEU A 62 -7.57 -12.40 17.59
N PHE A 63 -7.43 -11.27 16.89
CA PHE A 63 -8.31 -10.13 16.95
C PHE A 63 -8.58 -9.63 15.52
N PRO A 64 -9.80 -9.20 15.21
CA PRO A 64 -10.07 -8.53 13.94
C PRO A 64 -9.24 -7.24 13.86
N GLU A 65 -8.43 -7.09 12.80
CA GLU A 65 -7.84 -5.79 12.46
C GLU A 65 -8.96 -4.94 11.85
N GLU A 66 -9.61 -4.11 12.68
CA GLU A 66 -10.50 -3.08 12.19
C GLU A 66 -9.66 -2.00 11.47
N GLU A 67 -9.61 -2.08 10.15
CA GLU A 67 -9.09 -0.97 9.34
C GLU A 67 -10.11 0.19 9.41
N THR A 68 -9.92 1.11 10.35
CA THR A 68 -10.70 2.34 10.45
C THR A 68 -10.29 3.32 9.35
N PHE A 69 -10.90 3.16 8.18
CA PHE A 69 -10.87 4.19 7.14
C PHE A 69 -11.92 5.25 7.47
N VAL A 70 -11.48 6.48 7.74
CA VAL A 70 -12.37 7.63 7.93
C VAL A 70 -12.30 8.48 6.66
N SER A 71 -13.45 8.80 6.06
CA SER A 71 -13.47 9.68 4.88
C SER A 71 -13.07 11.09 5.30
N LEU A 72 -12.24 11.75 4.50
CA LEU A 72 -11.90 13.16 4.70
C LEU A 72 -13.12 14.07 4.58
N ASP A 73 -14.19 13.62 3.91
CA ASP A 73 -15.46 14.35 3.79
C ASP A 73 -16.17 14.50 5.15
N GLN A 74 -15.79 13.72 6.16
CA GLN A 74 -16.32 13.81 7.52
C GLN A 74 -15.58 14.85 8.38
N PHE A 75 -14.58 15.53 7.81
CA PHE A 75 -13.77 16.52 8.51
C PHE A 75 -14.01 17.90 7.93
N GLU A 76 -14.15 18.88 8.82
CA GLU A 76 -14.17 20.30 8.45
C GLU A 76 -12.77 20.89 8.67
N TYR A 77 -12.29 21.64 7.69
CA TYR A 77 -11.02 22.35 7.79
C TYR A 77 -11.20 23.64 8.61
N LEU A 78 -10.69 23.68 9.83
CA LEU A 78 -10.84 24.81 10.76
C LEU A 78 -9.80 25.94 10.58
N GLY A 79 -8.87 25.82 9.61
CA GLY A 79 -7.80 26.80 9.40
C GLY A 79 -6.46 26.42 10.05
N PHE A 80 -5.41 27.16 9.68
CA PHE A 80 -4.10 27.15 10.37
C PHE A 80 -3.74 28.58 10.79
N GLN A 81 -2.90 28.72 11.82
CA GLN A 81 -2.26 30.00 12.18
C GLN A 81 -0.75 29.87 11.97
N TYR A 82 -0.15 30.83 11.25
CA TYR A 82 1.30 30.98 11.14
C TYR A 82 1.70 32.35 11.67
N THR A 83 2.59 32.37 12.66
CA THR A 83 3.23 33.60 13.13
C THR A 83 4.60 33.73 12.48
N PHE A 84 4.77 34.70 11.59
CA PHE A 84 6.09 35.02 11.04
C PHE A 84 6.85 35.90 12.03
N LEU A 85 7.97 35.39 12.55
CA LEU A 85 8.97 36.22 13.24
C LEU A 85 9.91 36.82 12.18
N LEU A 86 9.65 38.07 11.80
CA LEU A 86 10.62 38.88 11.07
C LEU A 86 11.52 39.58 12.09
N THR A 87 12.67 38.98 12.39
CA THR A 87 13.76 39.70 13.05
C THR A 87 14.58 40.43 11.99
N SER A 88 14.34 41.73 11.80
CA SER A 88 15.29 42.61 11.12
C SER A 88 16.38 42.99 12.12
N SER A 89 17.57 42.38 12.01
CA SER A 89 18.79 42.92 12.62
C SER A 89 19.30 44.05 11.71
N GLY A 90 19.22 45.28 12.22
CA GLY A 90 19.90 46.45 11.65
C GLY A 90 21.40 46.42 11.88
#